data_AF-A0A8S0ZVR2-F1
#
_entry.id   AF-A0A8S0ZVR2-F1
#
_cell.length_a   1.000
_cell.length_b   1.000
_cell.length_c   1.000
_cell.angle_alpha   90.00
_cell.angle_beta   90.00
_cell.angle_gamma   90.00
#
_symmetry.space_group_name_H-M   'P 1'
#
loop_
_entity.id
_entity.type
_entity.pdbx_description
1 polymer ?
#
loop_
_entity_poly.entity_id
_entity_poly.type
_entity_poly.pdbx_seq_one_letter_code
_entity_poly.pdbx_strand_id
1 'polypeptide(L)'
;MGLTKEEKLAKKEAKRLEKLRQEEEARRQLKRDELQREISAFTLRRAALDKSWRETMMKIKEPVFITDIEIMWHVFERAYDKKDHLIKHIMKLIDTADDQFQRTVASFCVIIDGMINKFLTDLDDLSKENDIRTAALLKRGEDDVANIMRDHEAAETHLQLLLYHSHTSADAAAWTVRGENLVKQDEDRSKFENDRENLRSYLENVYNATWEEYKSVLRAYVLDTAENQKQLRKLRRKETVMSDIIASQGKKIANSDGLLKRLRSELAAYESGTKQAVFRDRRDRHRNACLTLKKNMYNGVETDMRQMARLVRVSDDAVEWLQAAFSKVERILRMAALCRKFETRREKVLPYGSCPPQSPMQAKLSVRQQMSDESLIVHAMSANTGLTRLWHRISKAELTKRALYREKMLLEKENAFIISRLEANDEKEISLGTQNCKCTSTSRIASITVIKAPVIEAKNASASKMSSNSIANSQLHEDII
;
A
#
# COMPACT_ATOMS: atom_id res chain seq x y z
N MET A 1 28.08 35.38 162.40
CA MET A 1 28.61 36.71 162.07
C MET A 1 27.45 37.56 161.56
N GLY A 2 27.10 38.63 162.26
CA GLY A 2 25.89 39.41 162.01
C GLY A 2 25.92 40.16 160.68
N LEU A 3 24.75 40.27 160.03
CA LEU A 3 24.49 41.27 158.99
C LEU A 3 23.32 42.16 159.43
N THR A 4 23.53 43.45 159.19
CA THR A 4 22.91 44.66 159.73
C THR A 4 21.47 44.88 159.27
N LYS A 5 20.74 45.72 160.02
CA LYS A 5 19.26 45.85 159.99
C LYS A 5 18.67 46.37 158.67
N GLU A 6 19.46 47.00 157.79
CA GLU A 6 18.96 47.55 156.51
C GLU A 6 18.80 46.48 155.42
N GLU A 7 19.65 45.44 155.38
CA GLU A 7 19.51 44.33 154.42
C GLU A 7 18.37 43.36 154.77
N LYS A 8 17.97 43.29 156.05
CA LYS A 8 16.85 42.45 156.50
C LYS A 8 15.49 43.05 156.18
N LEU A 9 15.38 44.37 156.02
CA LEU A 9 14.15 45.03 155.57
C LEU A 9 13.98 44.86 154.05
N ALA A 10 15.04 45.10 153.28
CA ALA A 10 15.05 44.92 151.83
C ALA A 10 14.79 43.46 151.40
N LYS A 11 15.32 42.45 152.13
CA LYS A 11 15.03 41.03 151.85
C LYS A 11 13.60 40.61 152.22
N LYS A 12 12.96 41.26 153.19
CA LYS A 12 11.56 40.98 153.58
C LYS A 12 10.57 41.62 152.60
N GLU A 13 10.84 42.82 152.12
CA GLU A 13 10.04 43.46 151.06
C GLU A 13 10.24 42.78 149.70
N ALA A 14 11.47 42.41 149.34
CA ALA A 14 11.74 41.65 148.12
C ALA A 14 11.03 40.29 148.10
N LYS A 15 11.05 39.52 149.21
CA LYS A 15 10.30 38.25 149.32
C LYS A 15 8.78 38.41 149.25
N ARG A 16 8.24 39.55 149.69
CA ARG A 16 6.79 39.80 149.69
C ARG A 16 6.32 40.25 148.29
N LEU A 17 7.10 41.08 147.60
CA LEU A 17 6.90 41.46 146.20
C LEU A 17 7.09 40.28 145.24
N GLU A 18 8.05 39.40 145.51
CA GLU A 18 8.31 38.20 144.71
C GLU A 18 7.18 37.16 144.87
N LYS A 19 6.64 36.96 146.09
CA LYS A 19 5.45 36.12 146.30
C LYS A 19 4.21 36.68 145.61
N LEU A 20 3.97 37.99 145.68
CA LEU A 20 2.84 38.62 144.98
C LEU A 20 3.00 38.53 143.46
N ARG A 21 4.21 38.67 142.92
CA ARG A 21 4.49 38.42 141.50
C ARG A 21 4.27 36.97 141.11
N GLN A 22 4.70 36.01 141.92
CA GLN A 22 4.49 34.59 141.67
C GLN A 22 3.00 34.21 141.73
N GLU A 23 2.23 34.77 142.65
CA GLU A 23 0.78 34.58 142.72
C GLU A 23 0.06 35.22 141.53
N GLU A 24 0.48 36.41 141.09
CA GLU A 24 -0.04 37.05 139.88
C GLU A 24 0.35 36.29 138.60
N GLU A 25 1.58 35.78 138.52
CA GLU A 25 2.07 34.98 137.39
C GLU A 25 1.40 33.62 137.33
N ALA A 26 1.18 32.96 138.47
CA ALA A 26 0.40 31.73 138.56
C ALA A 26 -1.05 31.97 138.15
N ARG A 27 -1.66 33.09 138.56
CA ARG A 27 -3.01 33.46 138.11
C ARG A 27 -3.06 33.78 136.61
N ARG A 28 -2.00 34.38 136.05
CA ARG A 28 -1.88 34.63 134.59
C ARG A 28 -1.57 33.34 133.82
N GLN A 29 -0.87 32.38 134.40
CA GLN A 29 -0.63 31.07 133.80
C GLN A 29 -1.90 30.24 133.79
N LEU A 30 -2.66 30.18 134.89
CA LEU A 30 -3.96 29.50 134.92
C LEU A 30 -4.92 30.06 133.85
N LYS A 31 -5.01 31.40 133.71
CA LYS A 31 -5.80 32.01 132.63
C LYS A 31 -5.28 31.69 131.23
N ARG A 32 -3.96 31.57 131.05
CA ARG A 32 -3.37 31.17 129.75
C ARG A 32 -3.64 29.71 129.43
N ASP A 33 -3.57 28.84 130.43
CA ASP A 33 -3.85 27.41 130.30
C ASP A 33 -5.34 27.17 130.06
N GLU A 34 -6.23 27.92 130.72
CA GLU A 34 -7.67 27.92 130.44
C GLU A 34 -7.94 28.38 129.00
N LEU A 35 -7.35 29.49 128.57
CA LEU A 35 -7.48 29.97 127.19
C LEU A 35 -6.92 28.98 126.16
N GLN A 36 -5.78 28.33 126.43
CA GLN A 36 -5.23 27.30 125.55
C GLN A 36 -6.09 26.03 125.53
N ARG A 37 -6.71 25.65 126.65
CA ARG A 37 -7.73 24.58 126.68
C ARG A 37 -8.97 24.97 125.88
N GLU A 38 -9.42 26.21 125.94
CA GLU A 38 -10.54 26.69 125.13
C GLU A 38 -10.19 26.76 123.64
N ILE A 39 -8.99 27.23 123.27
CA ILE A 39 -8.50 27.27 121.88
C ILE A 39 -8.34 25.85 121.33
N SER A 40 -7.71 24.95 122.08
CA SER A 40 -7.57 23.55 121.66
C SER A 40 -8.93 22.86 121.54
N ALA A 41 -9.85 23.09 122.48
CA ALA A 41 -11.24 22.61 122.38
C ALA A 41 -11.98 23.22 121.18
N PHE A 42 -11.75 24.50 120.85
CA PHE A 42 -12.33 25.15 119.69
C PHE A 42 -11.78 24.59 118.37
N THR A 43 -10.46 24.36 118.27
CA THR A 43 -9.86 23.74 117.08
C THR A 43 -10.36 22.32 116.87
N LEU A 44 -10.52 21.54 117.95
CA LEU A 44 -11.08 20.19 117.88
C LEU A 44 -12.56 20.22 117.44
N ARG A 45 -13.36 21.15 118.02
CA ARG A 45 -14.76 21.36 117.61
C ARG A 45 -14.88 21.84 116.18
N ARG A 46 -13.96 22.68 115.70
CA ARG A 46 -13.93 23.16 114.31
C ARG A 46 -13.54 22.06 113.33
N ALA A 47 -12.53 21.26 113.65
CA ALA A 47 -12.17 20.10 112.83
C ALA A 47 -13.30 19.07 112.77
N ALA A 48 -14.02 18.87 113.89
CA ALA A 48 -15.22 18.04 113.92
C ALA A 48 -16.35 18.62 113.06
N LEU A 49 -16.57 19.94 113.10
CA LEU A 49 -17.53 20.65 112.24
C LEU A 49 -17.15 20.56 110.76
N ASP A 50 -15.89 20.80 110.38
CA ASP A 50 -15.42 20.70 109.00
C ASP A 50 -15.53 19.27 108.47
N LYS A 51 -15.23 18.27 109.31
CA LYS A 51 -15.47 16.86 108.99
C LYS A 51 -16.95 16.59 108.77
N SER A 52 -17.82 17.06 109.67
CA SER A 52 -19.28 16.92 109.52
C SER A 52 -19.82 17.65 108.29
N TRP A 53 -19.25 18.81 107.93
CA TRP A 53 -19.60 19.58 106.74
C TRP A 53 -19.17 18.87 105.46
N ARG A 54 -17.96 18.30 105.42
CA ARG A 54 -17.50 17.49 104.30
C ARG A 54 -18.33 16.22 104.16
N GLU A 55 -18.63 15.54 105.26
CA GLU A 55 -19.49 14.35 105.24
C GLU A 55 -20.90 14.68 104.75
N THR A 56 -21.50 15.78 105.22
CA THR A 56 -22.83 16.22 104.74
C THR A 56 -22.78 16.67 103.29
N MET A 57 -21.75 17.40 102.86
CA MET A 57 -21.58 17.83 101.47
C MET A 57 -21.35 16.65 100.53
N MET A 58 -20.56 15.65 100.94
CA MET A 58 -20.38 14.42 100.18
C MET A 58 -21.68 13.62 100.10
N LYS A 59 -22.43 13.48 101.20
CA LYS A 59 -23.76 12.85 101.19
C LYS A 59 -24.74 13.54 100.23
N ILE A 60 -24.61 14.86 100.03
CA ILE A 60 -25.44 15.61 99.08
C ILE A 60 -24.91 15.50 97.64
N LYS A 61 -23.60 15.53 97.41
CA LYS A 61 -22.99 15.58 96.08
C LYS A 61 -22.74 14.22 95.44
N GLU A 62 -22.48 13.20 96.23
CA GLU A 62 -22.30 11.82 95.77
C GLU A 62 -23.46 11.33 94.88
N PRO A 63 -24.74 11.45 95.27
CA PRO A 63 -25.84 11.04 94.39
C PRO A 63 -25.91 11.88 93.10
N VAL A 64 -25.56 13.17 93.15
CA VAL A 64 -25.53 14.05 91.96
C VAL A 64 -24.47 13.60 90.97
N PHE A 65 -23.26 13.25 91.44
CA PHE A 65 -22.21 12.73 90.56
C PHE A 65 -22.58 11.38 89.96
N ILE A 66 -23.23 10.51 90.73
CA ILE A 66 -23.75 9.24 90.22
C ILE A 66 -24.74 9.50 89.08
N THR A 67 -25.70 10.40 89.29
CA THR A 67 -26.67 10.75 88.23
C THR A 67 -26.01 11.41 87.02
N ASP A 68 -25.02 12.28 87.19
CA ASP A 68 -24.33 12.94 86.07
C ASP A 68 -23.51 11.94 85.25
N ILE A 69 -22.84 10.99 85.92
CA ILE A 69 -22.10 9.90 85.26
C ILE A 69 -23.09 9.00 84.51
N GLU A 70 -24.24 8.68 85.09
CA GLU A 70 -25.29 7.88 84.45
C GLU A 70 -25.90 8.59 83.23
N ILE A 71 -26.16 9.90 83.32
CA ILE A 71 -26.60 10.71 82.18
C ILE A 71 -25.53 10.73 81.08
N MET A 72 -24.26 10.97 81.42
CA MET A 72 -23.16 10.93 80.45
C MET A 72 -23.01 9.55 79.81
N TRP A 73 -23.15 8.49 80.59
CA TRP A 73 -23.14 7.12 80.11
C TRP A 73 -24.23 6.90 79.06
N HIS A 74 -25.49 7.24 79.36
CA HIS A 74 -26.59 7.09 78.40
C HIS A 74 -26.45 7.98 77.16
N VAL A 75 -25.90 9.19 77.30
CA VAL A 75 -25.61 10.07 76.15
C VAL A 75 -24.53 9.45 75.25
N PHE A 76 -23.47 8.91 75.86
CA PHE A 76 -22.42 8.21 75.14
C PHE A 76 -22.94 6.95 74.45
N GLU A 77 -23.71 6.13 75.14
CA GLU A 77 -24.32 4.90 74.62
C GLU A 77 -25.21 5.19 73.41
N ARG A 78 -26.10 6.20 73.47
CA ARG A 78 -26.89 6.63 72.30
C ARG A 78 -26.03 7.14 71.15
N ALA A 79 -24.95 7.87 71.44
CA ALA A 79 -24.06 8.37 70.39
C ALA A 79 -23.28 7.23 69.74
N TYR A 80 -22.87 6.24 70.54
CA TYR A 80 -22.23 5.01 70.09
C TYR A 80 -23.19 4.20 69.20
N ASP A 81 -24.41 3.93 69.65
CA ASP A 81 -25.43 3.19 68.88
C ASP A 81 -25.76 3.87 67.55
N LYS A 82 -25.89 5.21 67.53
CA LYS A 82 -26.11 5.97 66.30
C LYS A 82 -24.94 5.83 65.32
N LYS A 83 -23.70 5.93 65.83
CA LYS A 83 -22.50 5.79 65.00
C LYS A 83 -22.36 4.35 64.49
N ASP A 84 -22.60 3.35 65.34
CA ASP A 84 -22.57 1.94 64.96
C ASP A 84 -23.65 1.61 63.92
N HIS A 85 -24.87 2.14 64.10
CA HIS A 85 -25.92 2.04 63.08
C HIS A 85 -25.50 2.69 61.76
N LEU A 86 -24.91 3.89 61.80
CA LEU A 86 -24.42 4.57 60.59
C LEU A 86 -23.31 3.78 59.91
N ILE A 87 -22.35 3.23 60.66
CA ILE A 87 -21.29 2.38 60.12
C ILE A 87 -21.89 1.15 59.45
N LYS A 88 -22.78 0.42 60.14
CA LYS A 88 -23.48 -0.75 59.59
C LYS A 88 -24.30 -0.41 58.35
N HIS A 89 -24.94 0.75 58.32
CA HIS A 89 -25.71 1.21 57.17
C HIS A 89 -24.80 1.54 55.99
N ILE A 90 -23.69 2.26 56.21
CA ILE A 90 -22.71 2.58 55.18
C ILE A 90 -22.06 1.31 54.62
N MET A 91 -21.71 0.35 55.47
CA MET A 91 -21.19 -0.95 55.01
C MET A 91 -22.17 -1.65 54.06
N LYS A 92 -23.46 -1.71 54.41
CA LYS A 92 -24.49 -2.28 53.51
C LYS A 92 -24.62 -1.52 52.20
N LEU A 93 -24.51 -0.18 52.22
CA LEU A 93 -24.55 0.62 51.00
C LEU A 93 -23.33 0.37 50.11
N ILE A 94 -22.15 0.17 50.70
CA ILE A 94 -20.93 -0.21 49.98
C ILE A 94 -21.11 -1.58 49.33
N ASP A 95 -21.59 -2.58 50.08
CA ASP A 95 -21.85 -3.92 49.55
C ASP A 95 -22.87 -3.87 48.39
N THR A 96 -23.92 -3.07 48.54
CA THR A 96 -24.94 -2.89 47.48
C THR A 96 -24.35 -2.19 46.24
N ALA A 97 -23.48 -1.21 46.43
CA ALA A 97 -22.81 -0.51 45.33
C ALA A 97 -21.83 -1.41 44.58
N ASP A 98 -21.09 -2.26 45.31
CA ASP A 98 -20.18 -3.24 44.70
C ASP A 98 -20.96 -4.30 43.92
N ASP A 99 -22.05 -4.83 44.49
CA ASP A 99 -22.97 -5.73 43.78
C ASP A 99 -23.51 -5.13 42.48
N GLN A 100 -23.92 -3.86 42.50
CA GLN A 100 -24.38 -3.15 41.31
C GLN A 100 -23.26 -2.97 40.29
N PHE A 101 -22.05 -2.65 40.74
CA PHE A 101 -20.90 -2.50 39.85
C PHE A 101 -20.52 -3.83 39.18
N GLN A 102 -20.44 -4.91 39.96
CA GLN A 102 -20.17 -6.26 39.44
C GLN A 102 -21.21 -6.71 38.41
N ARG A 103 -22.51 -6.49 38.69
CA ARG A 103 -23.59 -6.81 37.74
C ARG A 103 -23.48 -5.99 36.45
N THR A 104 -23.13 -4.71 36.56
CA THR A 104 -22.96 -3.82 35.40
C THR A 104 -21.79 -4.29 34.54
N VAL A 105 -20.65 -4.61 35.16
CA VAL A 105 -19.48 -5.16 34.45
C VAL A 105 -19.82 -6.49 33.78
N ALA A 106 -20.47 -7.41 34.48
CA ALA A 106 -20.89 -8.69 33.92
C ALA A 106 -21.84 -8.50 32.72
N SER A 107 -22.80 -7.59 32.83
CA SER A 107 -23.69 -7.24 31.71
C SER A 107 -22.91 -6.68 30.52
N PHE A 108 -21.91 -5.83 30.73
CA PHE A 108 -21.08 -5.30 29.65
C PHE A 108 -20.24 -6.38 28.99
N CYS A 109 -19.64 -7.29 29.76
CA CYS A 109 -18.91 -8.44 29.19
C CYS A 109 -19.82 -9.27 28.29
N VAL A 110 -21.04 -9.61 28.74
CA VAL A 110 -22.01 -10.37 27.93
C VAL A 110 -22.38 -9.63 26.64
N ILE A 111 -22.57 -8.31 26.69
CA ILE A 111 -22.88 -7.50 25.49
C ILE A 111 -21.70 -7.50 24.52
N ILE A 112 -20.48 -7.29 25.03
CA ILE A 112 -19.26 -7.28 24.22
C ILE A 112 -19.04 -8.66 23.59
N ASP A 113 -19.17 -9.74 24.36
CA ASP A 113 -19.05 -11.11 23.86
C ASP A 113 -20.11 -11.43 22.80
N GLY A 114 -21.36 -10.99 23.01
CA GLY A 114 -22.43 -11.11 22.02
C GLY A 114 -22.10 -10.37 20.72
N MET A 115 -21.55 -9.17 20.82
CA MET A 115 -21.11 -8.38 19.66
C MET A 115 -19.93 -9.02 18.93
N ILE A 116 -18.92 -9.51 19.68
CA ILE A 116 -17.77 -10.23 19.12
C ILE A 116 -18.25 -11.48 18.37
N ASN A 117 -19.10 -12.29 19.00
CA ASN A 117 -19.63 -13.51 18.38
C ASN A 117 -20.42 -13.19 17.09
N LYS A 118 -21.24 -12.14 17.10
CA LYS A 118 -21.93 -11.70 15.88
C LYS A 118 -20.96 -11.28 14.78
N PHE A 119 -19.92 -10.52 15.11
CA PHE A 119 -18.92 -10.13 14.12
C PHE A 119 -18.16 -11.33 13.56
N LEU A 120 -17.87 -12.32 14.40
CA LEU A 120 -17.23 -13.56 13.98
C LEU A 120 -18.14 -14.37 13.04
N THR A 121 -19.44 -14.47 13.32
CA THR A 121 -20.38 -15.15 12.42
C THR A 121 -20.54 -14.41 11.09
N ASP A 122 -20.68 -13.08 11.13
CA ASP A 122 -20.81 -12.27 9.92
C ASP A 122 -19.54 -12.37 9.03
N LEU A 123 -18.35 -12.43 9.65
CA LEU A 123 -17.08 -12.64 8.95
C LEU A 123 -16.98 -14.02 8.31
N ASP A 124 -17.42 -15.07 9.02
CA ASP A 124 -17.42 -16.44 8.51
C ASP A 124 -18.39 -16.58 7.31
N ASP A 125 -19.58 -15.98 7.41
CA ASP A 125 -20.56 -15.98 6.32
C ASP A 125 -20.05 -15.20 5.09
N LEU A 126 -19.43 -14.04 5.30
CA LEU A 126 -18.78 -13.28 4.23
C LEU A 126 -17.64 -14.07 3.58
N SER A 127 -16.83 -14.78 4.37
CA SER A 127 -15.76 -15.64 3.86
C SER A 127 -16.33 -16.74 2.98
N LYS A 128 -17.33 -17.48 3.47
CA LYS A 128 -17.99 -18.56 2.70
C LYS A 128 -18.62 -18.03 1.41
N GLU A 129 -19.30 -16.90 1.47
CA GLU A 129 -19.91 -16.32 0.28
C GLU A 129 -18.85 -15.88 -0.74
N ASN A 130 -17.72 -15.32 -0.28
CA ASN A 130 -16.60 -15.00 -1.16
C ASN A 130 -15.97 -16.26 -1.79
N ASP A 131 -15.81 -17.34 -1.03
CA ASP A 131 -15.30 -18.61 -1.53
C ASP A 131 -16.24 -19.21 -2.59
N ILE A 132 -17.56 -19.16 -2.35
CA ILE A 132 -18.56 -19.60 -3.33
C ILE A 132 -18.50 -18.74 -4.60
N ARG A 133 -18.43 -17.41 -4.47
CA ARG A 133 -18.36 -16.49 -5.61
C ARG A 133 -17.08 -16.69 -6.43
N THR A 134 -15.94 -16.84 -5.76
CA THR A 134 -14.65 -17.08 -6.43
C THR A 134 -14.63 -18.43 -7.14
N ALA A 135 -15.13 -19.49 -6.50
CA ALA A 135 -15.27 -20.80 -7.14
C ALA A 135 -16.21 -20.76 -8.36
N ALA A 136 -17.33 -20.04 -8.27
CA ALA A 136 -18.25 -19.87 -9.39
C ALA A 136 -17.63 -19.10 -10.56
N LEU A 137 -16.85 -18.05 -10.27
CA LEU A 137 -16.11 -17.29 -11.28
C LEU A 137 -15.02 -18.11 -11.95
N LEU A 138 -14.26 -18.89 -11.18
CA LEU A 138 -13.24 -19.80 -11.72
C LEU A 138 -13.87 -20.84 -12.64
N LYS A 139 -14.94 -21.49 -12.20
CA LYS A 139 -15.67 -22.47 -13.01
C LYS A 139 -16.21 -21.84 -14.30
N ARG A 140 -16.77 -20.63 -14.24
CA ARG A 140 -17.22 -19.92 -15.43
C ARG A 140 -16.06 -19.64 -16.40
N GLY A 141 -14.90 -19.24 -15.86
CA GLY A 141 -13.69 -19.05 -16.67
C GLY A 141 -13.23 -20.34 -17.36
N GLU A 142 -13.25 -21.47 -16.65
CA GLU A 142 -12.95 -22.79 -17.20
C GLU A 142 -13.95 -23.20 -18.30
N ASP A 143 -15.24 -23.00 -18.06
CA ASP A 143 -16.32 -23.27 -19.02
C ASP A 143 -16.17 -22.40 -20.28
N ASP A 144 -15.85 -21.11 -20.12
CA ASP A 144 -15.62 -20.17 -21.22
C ASP A 144 -14.40 -20.58 -22.05
N VAL A 145 -13.29 -20.97 -21.41
CA VAL A 145 -12.11 -21.49 -22.12
C VAL A 145 -12.45 -22.77 -22.89
N ALA A 146 -13.17 -23.71 -22.28
CA ALA A 146 -13.58 -24.95 -22.94
C ALA A 146 -14.52 -24.69 -24.14
N ASN A 147 -15.41 -23.70 -24.04
CA ASN A 147 -16.27 -23.27 -25.14
C ASN A 147 -15.46 -22.67 -26.29
N ILE A 148 -14.55 -21.74 -25.99
CA ILE A 148 -13.70 -21.10 -27.00
C ILE A 148 -12.84 -22.15 -27.73
N MET A 149 -12.27 -23.11 -27.01
CA MET A 149 -11.48 -24.19 -27.62
C MET A 149 -12.33 -25.05 -28.55
N ARG A 150 -13.54 -25.45 -28.12
CA ARG A 150 -14.46 -26.21 -28.98
C ARG A 150 -14.86 -25.45 -30.24
N ASP A 151 -15.19 -24.17 -30.11
CA ASP A 151 -15.56 -23.34 -31.25
C ASP A 151 -14.39 -23.14 -32.21
N HIS A 152 -13.17 -22.99 -31.67
CA HIS A 152 -11.94 -22.90 -32.45
C HIS A 152 -11.67 -24.19 -33.23
N GLU A 153 -11.73 -25.36 -32.59
CA GLU A 153 -11.55 -26.66 -33.22
C GLU A 153 -12.62 -26.92 -34.32
N ALA A 154 -13.88 -26.54 -34.05
CA ALA A 154 -14.95 -26.64 -35.03
C ALA A 154 -14.72 -25.72 -36.25
N ALA A 155 -14.24 -24.48 -36.02
CA ALA A 155 -13.89 -23.57 -37.11
C ALA A 155 -12.68 -24.05 -37.92
N GLU A 156 -11.65 -24.58 -37.25
CA GLU A 156 -10.46 -25.12 -37.90
C GLU A 156 -10.81 -26.32 -38.79
N THR A 157 -11.55 -27.29 -38.27
CA THR A 157 -12.00 -28.46 -39.02
C THR A 157 -12.87 -28.07 -40.22
N HIS A 158 -13.74 -27.07 -40.07
CA HIS A 158 -14.53 -26.54 -41.18
C HIS A 158 -13.66 -25.89 -42.27
N LEU A 159 -12.66 -25.09 -41.88
CA LEU A 159 -11.71 -24.49 -42.83
C LEU A 159 -10.89 -25.55 -43.56
N GLN A 160 -10.41 -26.58 -42.84
CA GLN A 160 -9.71 -27.72 -43.44
C GLN A 160 -10.59 -28.44 -44.48
N LEU A 161 -11.88 -28.64 -44.18
CA LEU A 161 -12.82 -29.24 -45.12
C LEU A 161 -13.04 -28.39 -46.36
N LEU A 162 -13.20 -27.08 -46.21
CA LEU A 162 -13.34 -26.14 -47.34
C LEU A 162 -12.08 -26.13 -48.22
N LEU A 163 -10.89 -26.12 -47.62
CA LEU A 163 -9.62 -26.20 -48.34
C LEU A 163 -9.51 -27.51 -49.12
N TYR A 164 -9.84 -28.64 -48.49
CA TYR A 164 -9.85 -29.94 -49.15
C TYR A 164 -10.83 -29.99 -50.33
N HIS A 165 -12.06 -29.50 -50.12
CA HIS A 165 -13.07 -29.43 -51.19
C HIS A 165 -12.62 -28.52 -52.33
N SER A 166 -12.05 -27.34 -52.02
CA SER A 166 -11.53 -26.42 -53.03
C SER A 166 -10.40 -27.05 -53.85
N HIS A 167 -9.46 -27.74 -53.20
CA HIS A 167 -8.34 -28.39 -53.88
C HIS A 167 -8.81 -29.52 -54.78
N THR A 168 -9.69 -30.40 -54.27
CA THR A 168 -10.25 -31.51 -55.05
C THR A 168 -11.08 -31.02 -56.23
N SER A 169 -11.86 -29.96 -56.06
CA SER A 169 -12.61 -29.33 -57.15
C SER A 169 -11.69 -28.72 -58.21
N ALA A 170 -10.63 -28.01 -57.80
CA ALA A 170 -9.65 -27.44 -58.72
C ALA A 170 -8.89 -28.52 -59.50
N ASP A 171 -8.50 -29.63 -58.84
CA ASP A 171 -7.87 -30.77 -59.51
C ASP A 171 -8.81 -31.42 -60.52
N ALA A 172 -10.08 -31.64 -60.15
CA ALA A 172 -11.08 -32.18 -61.07
C ALA A 172 -11.29 -31.27 -62.29
N ALA A 173 -11.33 -29.95 -62.09
CA ALA A 173 -11.37 -28.97 -63.18
C ALA A 173 -10.11 -29.02 -64.06
N ALA A 174 -8.93 -29.13 -63.46
CA ALA A 174 -7.69 -29.28 -64.23
C ALA A 174 -7.65 -30.58 -65.04
N TRP A 175 -8.13 -31.70 -64.48
CA TRP A 175 -8.23 -32.99 -65.16
C TRP A 175 -9.21 -32.96 -66.32
N THR A 176 -10.39 -32.37 -66.14
CA THR A 176 -11.39 -32.21 -67.22
C THR A 176 -10.85 -31.34 -68.36
N VAL A 177 -10.25 -30.19 -68.07
CA VAL A 177 -9.61 -29.33 -69.08
C VAL A 177 -8.49 -30.04 -69.83
N ARG A 178 -7.66 -30.84 -69.13
CA ARG A 178 -6.63 -31.67 -69.79
C ARG A 178 -7.26 -32.70 -70.71
N GLY A 179 -8.33 -33.38 -70.28
CA GLY A 179 -9.07 -34.34 -71.09
C GLY A 179 -9.65 -33.70 -72.35
N GLU A 180 -10.33 -32.55 -72.21
CA GLU A 180 -10.87 -31.79 -73.34
C GLU A 180 -9.77 -31.34 -74.32
N ASN A 181 -8.63 -30.88 -73.83
CA ASN A 181 -7.50 -30.50 -74.68
C ASN A 181 -6.91 -31.69 -75.44
N LEU A 182 -6.81 -32.87 -74.81
CA LEU A 182 -6.36 -34.08 -75.49
C LEU A 182 -7.33 -34.50 -76.60
N VAL A 183 -8.64 -34.43 -76.34
CA VAL A 183 -9.68 -34.68 -77.36
C VAL A 183 -9.55 -33.71 -78.52
N LYS A 184 -9.42 -32.40 -78.24
CA LYS A 184 -9.20 -31.38 -79.29
C LYS A 184 -7.93 -31.62 -80.11
N GLN A 185 -6.84 -32.01 -79.46
CA GLN A 185 -5.59 -32.35 -80.15
C GLN A 185 -5.77 -33.55 -81.09
N ASP A 186 -6.53 -34.57 -80.69
CA ASP A 186 -6.81 -35.73 -81.52
C ASP A 186 -7.77 -35.39 -82.69
N GLU A 187 -8.79 -34.59 -82.43
CA GLU A 187 -9.68 -34.05 -83.47
C GLU A 187 -8.89 -33.25 -84.52
N ASP A 188 -8.01 -32.36 -84.09
CA ASP A 188 -7.19 -31.55 -85.00
C ASP A 188 -6.18 -32.42 -85.76
N ARG A 189 -5.58 -33.42 -85.12
CA ARG A 189 -4.73 -34.40 -85.80
C ARG A 189 -5.51 -35.15 -86.88
N SER A 190 -6.71 -35.62 -86.57
CA SER A 190 -7.59 -36.31 -87.53
C SER A 190 -7.97 -35.41 -88.70
N LYS A 191 -8.30 -34.13 -88.44
CA LYS A 191 -8.52 -33.12 -89.48
C LYS A 191 -7.29 -32.95 -90.38
N PHE A 192 -6.09 -32.80 -89.81
CA PHE A 192 -4.86 -32.67 -90.59
C PHE A 192 -4.56 -33.93 -91.42
N GLU A 193 -4.82 -35.13 -90.88
CA GLU A 193 -4.67 -36.38 -91.62
C GLU A 193 -5.64 -36.44 -92.81
N ASN A 194 -6.89 -36.01 -92.62
CA ASN A 194 -7.89 -35.89 -93.68
C ASN A 194 -7.51 -34.84 -94.73
N ASP A 195 -7.07 -33.65 -94.32
CA ASP A 195 -6.63 -32.59 -95.23
C ASP A 195 -5.41 -33.01 -96.05
N ARG A 196 -4.47 -33.74 -95.43
CA ARG A 196 -3.32 -34.32 -96.12
C ARG A 196 -3.75 -35.33 -97.18
N GLU A 197 -4.71 -36.20 -96.88
CA GLU A 197 -5.24 -37.18 -97.83
C GLU A 197 -5.99 -36.50 -98.99
N ASN A 198 -6.81 -35.49 -98.67
CA ASN A 198 -7.49 -34.67 -99.68
C ASN A 198 -6.48 -33.98 -100.61
N LEU A 199 -5.43 -33.37 -100.06
CA LEU A 199 -4.38 -32.73 -100.84
C LEU A 199 -3.60 -33.74 -101.67
N ARG A 200 -3.31 -34.92 -101.13
CA ARG A 200 -2.67 -36.01 -101.85
C ARG A 200 -3.51 -36.45 -103.05
N SER A 201 -4.80 -36.71 -102.84
CA SER A 201 -5.73 -37.06 -103.92
C SER A 201 -5.80 -35.97 -104.99
N TYR A 202 -5.88 -34.70 -104.58
CA TYR A 202 -5.86 -33.56 -105.49
C TYR A 202 -4.57 -33.52 -106.33
N LEU A 203 -3.40 -33.66 -105.68
CA LEU A 203 -2.11 -33.65 -106.36
C LEU A 203 -1.92 -34.87 -107.29
N GLU A 204 -2.37 -36.06 -106.88
CA GLU A 204 -2.36 -37.25 -107.73
C GLU A 204 -3.24 -37.05 -108.98
N ASN A 205 -4.40 -36.42 -108.84
CA ASN A 205 -5.27 -36.07 -109.96
C ASN A 205 -4.60 -35.07 -110.92
N VAL A 206 -4.00 -34.00 -110.40
CA VAL A 206 -3.26 -33.01 -111.20
C VAL A 206 -2.05 -33.66 -111.88
N TYR A 207 -1.30 -34.49 -111.15
CA TYR A 207 -0.18 -35.24 -111.70
C TYR A 207 -0.63 -36.16 -112.84
N ASN A 208 -1.72 -36.92 -112.66
CA ASN A 208 -2.24 -37.80 -113.70
C ASN A 208 -2.70 -37.02 -114.93
N ALA A 209 -3.39 -35.90 -114.74
CA ALA A 209 -3.82 -35.03 -115.84
C ALA A 209 -2.63 -34.48 -116.64
N THR A 210 -1.66 -33.88 -115.94
CA THR A 210 -0.43 -33.36 -116.56
C THR A 210 0.45 -34.46 -117.17
N TRP A 211 0.42 -35.67 -116.61
CA TRP A 211 1.12 -36.83 -117.18
C TRP A 211 0.50 -37.29 -118.49
N GLU A 212 -0.84 -37.30 -118.60
CA GLU A 212 -1.51 -37.58 -119.87
C GLU A 212 -1.27 -36.48 -120.91
N GLU A 213 -1.29 -35.21 -120.50
CA GLU A 213 -0.86 -34.09 -121.35
C GLU A 213 0.59 -34.26 -121.79
N TYR A 214 1.52 -34.55 -120.88
CA TYR A 214 2.93 -34.77 -121.18
C TYR A 214 3.12 -35.95 -122.13
N LYS A 215 2.42 -37.08 -121.94
CA LYS A 215 2.45 -38.20 -122.91
C LYS A 215 1.93 -37.78 -124.27
N SER A 216 0.93 -36.90 -124.35
CA SER A 216 0.42 -36.39 -125.62
C SER A 216 1.47 -35.52 -126.32
N VAL A 217 2.11 -34.61 -125.58
CA VAL A 217 3.17 -33.71 -126.09
C VAL A 217 4.43 -34.48 -126.42
N LEU A 218 4.85 -35.46 -125.61
CA LEU A 218 6.02 -36.30 -125.86
C LEU A 218 5.80 -37.17 -127.10
N ARG A 219 4.59 -37.71 -127.31
CA ARG A 219 4.24 -38.39 -128.56
C ARG A 219 4.38 -37.45 -129.75
N ALA A 220 3.93 -36.20 -129.64
CA ALA A 220 4.11 -35.18 -130.69
C ALA A 220 5.60 -34.80 -130.88
N TYR A 221 6.36 -34.64 -129.80
CA TYR A 221 7.77 -34.26 -129.82
C TYR A 221 8.69 -35.36 -130.33
N VAL A 222 8.46 -36.63 -129.96
CA VAL A 222 9.23 -37.78 -130.48
C VAL A 222 9.05 -37.94 -131.98
N LEU A 223 7.86 -37.63 -132.50
CA LEU A 223 7.62 -37.51 -133.94
C LEU A 223 8.40 -36.35 -134.56
N ASP A 224 8.45 -35.19 -133.88
CA ASP A 224 9.11 -33.97 -134.38
C ASP A 224 10.64 -33.94 -134.25
N THR A 225 11.24 -34.68 -133.30
CA THR A 225 12.65 -34.45 -132.87
C THR A 225 13.60 -35.62 -133.03
N ALA A 226 13.19 -36.65 -133.79
CA ALA A 226 14.12 -37.67 -134.29
C ALA A 226 15.40 -37.05 -134.93
N GLU A 227 15.27 -35.87 -135.56
CA GLU A 227 16.39 -35.13 -136.16
C GLU A 227 17.24 -34.34 -135.13
N ASN A 228 16.66 -33.86 -134.03
CA ASN A 228 17.40 -33.10 -132.99
C ASN A 228 18.23 -34.00 -132.05
N GLN A 229 17.88 -35.28 -131.89
CA GLN A 229 18.69 -36.24 -131.12
C GLN A 229 20.08 -36.47 -131.72
N LYS A 230 20.26 -36.21 -133.02
CA LYS A 230 21.56 -36.21 -133.72
C LYS A 230 22.43 -35.01 -133.34
N GLN A 231 21.80 -33.88 -132.99
CA GLN A 231 22.47 -32.64 -132.58
C GLN A 231 22.90 -32.67 -131.10
N LEU A 232 22.14 -33.35 -130.24
CA LEU A 232 22.43 -33.49 -128.81
C LEU A 232 23.75 -34.23 -128.53
N ARG A 233 24.13 -35.19 -129.39
CA ARG A 233 25.43 -35.89 -129.29
C ARG A 233 26.62 -34.96 -129.52
N LYS A 234 26.43 -33.82 -130.21
CA LYS A 234 27.47 -32.79 -130.41
C LYS A 234 27.60 -31.85 -129.20
N LEU A 235 26.53 -31.67 -128.41
CA LEU A 235 26.52 -30.78 -127.25
C LEU A 235 27.13 -31.41 -125.99
N ARG A 236 27.05 -32.74 -125.82
CA ARG A 236 27.68 -33.45 -124.67
C ARG A 236 29.21 -33.35 -124.61
N ARG A 237 29.87 -33.07 -125.75
CA ARG A 237 31.33 -32.81 -125.80
C ARG A 237 31.71 -31.41 -125.30
N LYS A 238 30.75 -30.47 -125.30
CA LYS A 238 30.94 -29.11 -124.76
C LYS A 238 30.66 -29.07 -123.26
N GLU A 239 29.72 -29.90 -122.80
CA GLU A 239 29.32 -30.04 -121.38
C GLU A 239 30.47 -30.54 -120.48
N THR A 240 31.32 -31.42 -121.01
CA THR A 240 32.49 -31.96 -120.30
C THR A 240 33.53 -30.88 -119.99
N VAL A 241 33.73 -29.91 -120.89
CA VAL A 241 34.65 -28.78 -120.67
C VAL A 241 34.07 -27.75 -119.69
N MET A 242 32.75 -27.56 -119.68
CA MET A 242 32.10 -26.66 -118.72
C MET A 242 32.09 -27.22 -117.29
N SER A 243 32.05 -28.54 -117.13
CA SER A 243 32.09 -29.22 -115.83
C SER A 243 33.40 -28.94 -115.06
N ASP A 244 34.54 -28.87 -115.75
CA ASP A 244 35.84 -28.57 -115.12
C ASP A 244 35.94 -27.11 -114.64
N ILE A 245 35.31 -26.18 -115.36
CA ILE A 245 35.24 -24.78 -114.96
C ILE A 245 34.33 -24.62 -113.73
N ILE A 246 33.22 -25.35 -113.66
CA ILE A 246 32.29 -25.36 -112.51
C ILE A 246 32.98 -25.89 -111.25
N ALA A 247 33.80 -26.93 -111.37
CA ALA A 247 34.56 -27.46 -110.23
C ALA A 247 35.55 -26.42 -109.65
N SER A 248 36.19 -25.62 -110.50
CA SER A 248 37.11 -24.55 -110.06
C SER A 248 36.39 -23.38 -109.38
N GLN A 249 35.18 -23.04 -109.84
CA GLN A 249 34.31 -22.02 -109.24
C GLN A 249 33.74 -22.49 -107.89
N GLY A 250 33.33 -23.75 -107.78
CA GLY A 250 32.82 -24.32 -106.52
C GLY A 250 33.82 -24.25 -105.36
N LYS A 251 35.11 -24.39 -105.65
CA LYS A 251 36.17 -24.25 -104.64
C LYS A 251 36.32 -22.81 -104.14
N LYS A 252 36.08 -21.80 -104.99
CA LYS A 252 36.05 -20.38 -104.57
C LYS A 252 34.81 -20.07 -103.73
N ILE A 253 33.66 -20.65 -104.08
CA ILE A 253 32.39 -20.47 -103.35
C ILE A 253 32.49 -21.05 -101.92
N ALA A 254 33.09 -22.22 -101.76
CA ALA A 254 33.27 -22.84 -100.44
C ALA A 254 34.13 -21.98 -99.48
N ASN A 255 35.17 -21.32 -100.01
CA ASN A 255 36.01 -20.41 -99.23
C ASN A 255 35.24 -19.14 -98.83
N SER A 256 34.43 -18.57 -99.72
CA SER A 256 33.57 -17.44 -99.38
C SER A 256 32.46 -17.81 -98.37
N ASP A 257 31.88 -19.02 -98.45
CA ASP A 257 30.86 -19.50 -97.51
C ASP A 257 31.42 -19.70 -96.10
N GLY A 258 32.66 -20.18 -95.98
CA GLY A 258 33.37 -20.28 -94.70
C GLY A 258 33.57 -18.92 -94.02
N LEU A 259 33.91 -17.88 -94.79
CA LEU A 259 34.00 -16.51 -94.26
C LEU A 259 32.64 -15.96 -93.85
N LEU A 260 31.60 -16.25 -94.65
CA LEU A 260 30.24 -15.78 -94.44
C LEU A 260 29.61 -16.42 -93.19
N LYS A 261 29.88 -17.70 -92.91
CA LYS A 261 29.48 -18.38 -91.66
C LYS A 261 30.13 -17.76 -90.43
N ARG A 262 31.42 -17.42 -90.50
CA ARG A 262 32.14 -16.77 -89.39
C ARG A 262 31.55 -15.40 -89.07
N LEU A 263 31.33 -14.56 -90.10
CA LEU A 263 30.71 -13.25 -89.93
C LEU A 263 29.26 -13.35 -89.44
N ARG A 264 28.47 -14.34 -89.89
CA ARG A 264 27.12 -14.61 -89.36
C ARG A 264 27.13 -15.04 -87.90
N SER A 265 28.09 -15.86 -87.47
CA SER A 265 28.22 -16.25 -86.06
C SER A 265 28.58 -15.08 -85.16
N GLU A 266 29.39 -14.15 -85.65
CA GLU A 266 29.75 -12.93 -84.94
C GLU A 266 28.56 -11.95 -84.89
N LEU A 267 27.82 -11.81 -85.99
CA LEU A 267 26.58 -11.04 -86.03
C LEU A 267 25.51 -11.61 -85.09
N ALA A 268 25.31 -12.93 -85.07
CA ALA A 268 24.38 -13.61 -84.15
C ALA A 268 24.79 -13.45 -82.68
N ALA A 269 26.09 -13.37 -82.37
CA ALA A 269 26.57 -13.06 -81.02
C ALA A 269 26.27 -11.60 -80.62
N TYR A 270 26.25 -10.66 -81.58
CA TYR A 270 25.81 -9.28 -81.35
C TYR A 270 24.26 -9.17 -81.26
N GLU A 271 23.51 -9.85 -82.12
CA GLU A 271 22.03 -9.85 -82.16
C GLU A 271 21.40 -10.60 -80.98
N SER A 272 22.03 -11.67 -80.49
CA SER A 272 21.57 -12.40 -79.29
C SER A 272 21.70 -11.59 -77.99
N GLY A 273 22.31 -10.40 -78.04
CA GLY A 273 22.36 -9.49 -76.91
C GLY A 273 23.22 -9.98 -75.74
N THR A 274 23.96 -11.08 -75.89
CA THR A 274 24.79 -11.68 -74.83
C THR A 274 25.83 -10.71 -74.26
N LYS A 275 26.45 -9.88 -75.11
CA LYS A 275 27.33 -8.77 -74.65
C LYS A 275 26.56 -7.65 -73.93
N GLN A 276 25.30 -7.37 -74.32
CA GLN A 276 24.45 -6.37 -73.65
C GLN A 276 23.82 -6.90 -72.35
N ALA A 277 23.61 -8.21 -72.21
CA ALA A 277 23.05 -8.84 -71.02
C ALA A 277 23.94 -8.61 -69.79
N VAL A 278 25.27 -8.65 -69.96
CA VAL A 278 26.23 -8.35 -68.88
C VAL A 278 26.11 -6.92 -68.38
N PHE A 279 25.89 -5.95 -69.29
CA PHE A 279 25.68 -4.55 -68.91
C PHE A 279 24.32 -4.32 -68.24
N ARG A 280 23.26 -5.02 -68.68
CA ARG A 280 21.94 -4.98 -68.02
C ARG A 280 22.01 -5.56 -66.61
N ASP A 281 22.62 -6.72 -66.44
CA ASP A 281 22.79 -7.37 -65.14
C ASP A 281 23.63 -6.52 -64.17
N ARG A 282 24.74 -5.92 -64.64
CA ARG A 282 25.52 -4.98 -63.81
C ARG A 282 24.71 -3.75 -63.40
N ARG A 283 23.93 -3.18 -64.32
CA ARG A 283 23.05 -2.03 -64.04
C ARG A 283 21.97 -2.41 -63.02
N ASP A 284 21.35 -3.57 -63.18
CA ASP A 284 20.25 -4.01 -62.32
C ASP A 284 20.78 -4.37 -60.92
N ARG A 285 22.00 -4.94 -60.80
CA ARG A 285 22.71 -5.10 -59.52
C ARG A 285 22.96 -3.76 -58.83
N HIS A 286 23.42 -2.73 -59.55
CA HIS A 286 23.60 -1.39 -58.98
C HIS A 286 22.27 -0.73 -58.59
N ARG A 287 21.21 -0.92 -59.38
CA ARG A 287 19.87 -0.41 -59.09
C ARG A 287 19.29 -1.06 -57.83
N ASN A 288 19.43 -2.37 -57.70
CA ASN A 288 19.01 -3.12 -56.53
C ASN A 288 19.80 -2.70 -55.28
N ALA A 289 21.12 -2.51 -55.40
CA ALA A 289 21.93 -2.00 -54.29
C ALA A 289 21.48 -0.59 -53.84
N CYS A 290 21.18 0.31 -54.78
CA CYS A 290 20.65 1.64 -54.46
C CYS A 290 19.26 1.58 -53.81
N LEU A 291 18.37 0.70 -54.28
CA LEU A 291 17.04 0.50 -53.71
C LEU A 291 17.13 -0.05 -52.27
N THR A 292 18.00 -1.04 -52.05
CA THR A 292 18.25 -1.60 -50.71
C THR A 292 18.81 -0.53 -49.77
N LEU A 293 19.79 0.26 -50.24
CA LEU A 293 20.34 1.36 -49.44
C LEU A 293 19.27 2.39 -49.08
N LYS A 294 18.43 2.78 -50.04
CA LYS A 294 17.33 3.72 -49.82
C LYS A 294 16.30 3.17 -48.83
N LYS A 295 15.93 1.90 -48.94
CA LYS A 295 15.05 1.21 -47.98
C LYS A 295 15.65 1.21 -46.57
N ASN A 296 16.94 0.88 -46.46
CA ASN A 296 17.63 0.88 -45.17
C ASN A 296 17.71 2.28 -44.57
N MET A 297 17.90 3.33 -45.37
CA MET A 297 17.88 4.72 -44.87
C MET A 297 16.51 5.10 -44.31
N TYR A 298 15.41 4.81 -45.02
CA TYR A 298 14.07 5.11 -44.50
C TYR A 298 13.76 4.32 -43.23
N ASN A 299 14.09 3.03 -43.21
CA ASN A 299 13.92 2.20 -42.03
C ASN A 299 14.78 2.72 -40.86
N GLY A 300 16.00 3.17 -41.14
CA GLY A 300 16.92 3.77 -40.17
C GLY A 300 16.35 5.04 -39.53
N VAL A 301 15.81 5.95 -40.36
CA VAL A 301 15.14 7.17 -39.88
C VAL A 301 13.96 6.83 -38.97
N GLU A 302 13.16 5.82 -39.34
CA GLU A 302 12.03 5.40 -38.53
C GLU A 302 12.47 4.75 -37.20
N THR A 303 13.55 3.95 -37.21
CA THR A 303 14.11 3.39 -35.98
C THR A 303 14.69 4.47 -35.07
N ASP A 304 15.39 5.44 -35.64
CA ASP A 304 15.99 6.55 -34.89
C ASP A 304 14.89 7.43 -34.26
N MET A 305 13.81 7.70 -35.01
CA MET A 305 12.66 8.42 -34.48
C MET A 305 12.00 7.67 -33.31
N ARG A 306 11.82 6.34 -33.42
CA ARG A 306 11.28 5.51 -32.34
C ARG A 306 12.21 5.47 -31.12
N GLN A 307 13.52 5.37 -31.34
CA GLN A 307 14.52 5.37 -30.26
C GLN A 307 14.59 6.74 -29.57
N MET A 308 14.56 7.83 -30.32
CA MET A 308 14.55 9.19 -29.78
C MET A 308 13.29 9.43 -28.95
N ALA A 309 12.11 9.04 -29.45
CA ALA A 309 10.85 9.16 -28.70
C ALA A 309 10.90 8.36 -27.38
N ARG A 310 11.49 7.16 -27.40
CA ARG A 310 11.69 6.36 -26.19
C ARG A 310 12.67 7.04 -25.23
N LEU A 311 13.78 7.57 -25.72
CA LEU A 311 14.78 8.24 -24.90
C LEU A 311 14.17 9.46 -24.20
N VAL A 312 13.45 10.30 -24.94
CA VAL A 312 12.76 11.47 -24.39
C VAL A 312 11.76 11.06 -23.31
N ARG A 313 10.92 10.05 -23.57
CA ARG A 313 9.96 9.58 -22.56
C ARG A 313 10.65 9.07 -21.29
N VAL A 314 11.69 8.25 -21.43
CA VAL A 314 12.44 7.72 -20.28
C VAL A 314 13.17 8.83 -19.53
N SER A 315 13.70 9.85 -20.23
CA SER A 315 14.32 11.00 -19.57
C SER A 315 13.29 11.84 -18.82
N ASP A 316 12.10 12.05 -19.39
CA ASP A 316 11.02 12.80 -18.75
C ASP A 316 10.53 12.04 -17.51
N ASP A 317 10.28 10.73 -17.61
CA ASP A 317 9.89 9.87 -16.48
C ASP A 317 10.95 9.94 -15.34
N ALA A 318 12.24 9.92 -15.69
CA ALA A 318 13.33 10.03 -14.72
C ALA A 318 13.39 11.42 -14.06
N VAL A 319 13.16 12.48 -14.83
CA VAL A 319 13.12 13.86 -14.33
C VAL A 319 11.93 14.06 -13.39
N GLU A 320 10.74 13.57 -13.76
CA GLU A 320 9.55 13.63 -12.92
C GLU A 320 9.77 12.88 -11.60
N TRP A 321 10.35 11.68 -11.66
CA TRP A 321 10.66 10.92 -10.45
C TRP A 321 11.66 11.65 -9.54
N LEU A 322 12.72 12.23 -10.12
CA LEU A 322 13.71 13.02 -9.37
C LEU A 322 13.11 14.28 -8.75
N GLN A 323 12.22 14.98 -9.47
CA GLN A 323 11.49 16.13 -8.92
C GLN A 323 10.56 15.72 -7.79
N ALA A 324 9.84 14.61 -7.93
CA ALA A 324 9.00 14.06 -6.86
C ALA A 324 9.83 13.68 -5.63
N ALA A 325 10.99 13.03 -5.82
CA ALA A 325 11.91 12.70 -4.74
C ALA A 325 12.47 13.97 -4.06
N PHE A 326 12.86 14.98 -4.84
CA PHE A 326 13.32 16.27 -4.34
C PHE A 326 12.24 16.96 -3.48
N SER A 327 11.00 17.00 -3.95
CA SER A 327 9.88 17.58 -3.18
C SER A 327 9.65 16.88 -1.83
N LYS A 328 9.82 15.55 -1.78
CA LYS A 328 9.74 14.77 -0.54
C LYS A 328 10.88 15.13 0.41
N VAL A 329 12.12 15.20 -0.09
CA VAL A 329 13.30 15.59 0.69
C VAL A 329 13.13 17.02 1.22
N GLU A 330 12.67 17.94 0.39
CA GLU A 330 12.43 19.32 0.80
C GLU A 330 11.37 19.40 1.91
N ARG A 331 10.26 18.67 1.79
CA ARG A 331 9.25 18.58 2.86
C ARG A 331 9.81 18.00 4.16
N ILE A 332 10.66 16.97 4.08
CA ILE A 332 11.34 16.39 5.24
C ILE A 332 12.28 17.43 5.88
N LEU A 333 13.06 18.16 5.09
CA LEU A 333 13.98 19.20 5.58
C LEU A 333 13.22 20.37 6.22
N ARG A 334 12.13 20.84 5.61
CA ARG A 334 11.27 21.88 6.19
C ARG A 334 10.66 21.41 7.53
N MET A 335 10.17 20.17 7.60
CA MET A 335 9.64 19.58 8.83
C MET A 335 10.74 19.46 9.90
N ALA A 336 11.92 18.97 9.54
CA ALA A 336 13.06 18.88 10.44
C ALA A 336 13.48 20.27 10.97
N ALA A 337 13.48 21.29 10.14
CA ALA A 337 13.77 22.67 10.55
C ALA A 337 12.70 23.24 11.51
N LEU A 338 11.42 22.93 11.29
CA LEU A 338 10.33 23.29 12.21
C LEU A 338 10.46 22.56 13.55
N CYS A 339 10.65 21.24 13.54
CA CYS A 339 10.88 20.45 14.75
C CYS A 339 12.10 20.95 15.53
N ARG A 340 13.17 21.34 14.83
CA ARG A 340 14.39 21.91 15.45
C ARG A 340 14.13 23.19 16.23
N LYS A 341 13.06 23.95 15.97
CA LYS A 341 12.72 25.14 16.77
C LYS A 341 12.36 24.78 18.22
N PHE A 342 11.68 23.65 18.43
CA PHE A 342 11.20 23.18 19.74
C PHE A 342 12.24 22.39 20.54
N GLU A 343 13.41 22.14 19.96
CA GLU A 343 14.50 21.46 20.65
C GLU A 343 15.26 22.39 21.60
N THR A 344 15.69 21.83 22.73
CA THR A 344 16.51 22.57 23.70
C THR A 344 17.90 22.87 23.14
N ARG A 345 18.59 23.89 23.68
CA ARG A 345 19.98 24.20 23.27
C ARG A 345 20.90 22.98 23.43
N ARG A 346 20.71 22.19 24.49
CA ARG A 346 21.48 20.96 24.76
C ARG A 346 21.30 19.92 23.65
N GLU A 347 20.09 19.76 23.14
CA GLU A 347 19.77 18.80 22.05
C GLU A 347 20.18 19.30 20.66
N LYS A 348 20.30 20.62 20.47
CA LYS A 348 20.84 21.21 19.24
C LYS A 348 22.35 21.02 19.11
N VAL A 349 23.07 21.13 20.23
CA VAL A 349 24.53 20.95 20.30
C VAL A 349 24.91 19.47 20.38
N LEU A 350 24.14 18.66 21.12
CA LEU A 350 24.38 17.23 21.29
C LEU A 350 23.14 16.38 20.95
N PRO A 351 22.76 16.26 19.65
CA PRO A 351 21.53 15.58 19.23
C PRO A 351 21.43 14.10 19.61
N TYR A 352 22.59 13.44 19.77
CA TYR A 352 22.68 11.99 19.98
C TYR A 352 23.18 11.61 21.38
N GLY A 353 23.34 12.57 22.29
CA GLY A 353 23.83 12.33 23.65
C GLY A 353 25.33 12.04 23.72
N SER A 354 25.80 11.72 24.93
CA SER A 354 27.21 11.44 25.24
C SER A 354 27.62 9.99 25.00
N CYS A 355 26.66 9.12 24.65
CA CYS A 355 26.96 7.74 24.32
C CYS A 355 27.60 7.71 22.92
N PRO A 356 28.87 7.28 22.79
CA PRO A 356 29.43 7.05 21.47
C PRO A 356 28.55 6.00 20.77
N PRO A 357 28.37 6.09 19.44
CA PRO A 357 27.69 5.03 18.73
C PRO A 357 28.43 3.74 19.07
N GLN A 358 27.69 2.70 19.48
CA GLN A 358 28.17 1.36 19.23
C GLN A 358 28.45 1.34 17.73
N SER A 359 29.74 1.39 17.38
CA SER A 359 30.17 1.01 16.05
C SER A 359 29.45 -0.31 15.78
N PRO A 360 28.82 -0.51 14.61
CA PRO A 360 28.62 -1.87 14.18
C PRO A 360 30.02 -2.45 14.18
N MET A 361 30.32 -3.24 15.20
CA MET A 361 31.55 -3.98 15.29
C MET A 361 31.63 -4.70 13.96
N GLN A 362 32.76 -4.55 13.29
CA GLN A 362 33.08 -5.13 12.00
C GLN A 362 32.75 -6.63 12.01
N ALA A 363 31.50 -6.98 11.72
CA ALA A 363 31.19 -8.28 11.19
C ALA A 363 31.58 -8.19 9.72
N LYS A 364 32.90 -8.30 9.46
CA LYS A 364 33.39 -8.88 8.22
C LYS A 364 32.91 -10.33 8.19
N LEU A 365 31.60 -10.53 8.04
CA LEU A 365 31.09 -11.78 7.53
C LEU A 365 31.26 -11.67 6.03
N SER A 366 32.30 -12.33 5.56
CA SER A 366 32.41 -12.84 4.21
C SER A 366 31.12 -13.59 3.88
N VAL A 367 30.08 -12.88 3.44
CA VAL A 367 28.94 -13.49 2.77
C VAL A 367 29.38 -13.73 1.33
N ARG A 368 30.13 -14.82 1.18
CA ARG A 368 30.25 -15.52 -0.08
C ARG A 368 28.86 -16.01 -0.42
N GLN A 369 28.15 -15.21 -1.21
CA GLN A 369 27.17 -15.59 -2.21
C GLN A 369 26.68 -17.05 -2.09
N GLN A 370 25.67 -17.24 -1.25
CA GLN A 370 24.78 -18.39 -1.36
C GLN A 370 23.36 -17.87 -1.45
N MET A 371 22.77 -18.13 -2.61
CA MET A 371 21.38 -17.86 -2.91
C MET A 371 20.52 -18.80 -2.09
N SER A 372 19.89 -18.29 -1.04
CA SER A 372 18.70 -18.91 -0.43
C SER A 372 18.03 -17.89 0.48
N ASP A 373 16.86 -17.41 0.07
CA ASP A 373 15.82 -16.74 0.87
C ASP A 373 16.31 -15.93 2.08
N GLU A 374 16.95 -14.79 1.81
CA GLU A 374 17.25 -13.81 2.85
C GLU A 374 15.95 -13.13 3.30
N SER A 375 15.53 -13.54 4.50
CA SER A 375 14.49 -12.96 5.34
C SER A 375 14.35 -11.44 5.18
N LEU A 376 13.12 -10.99 4.86
CA LEU A 376 12.64 -9.61 4.91
C LEU A 376 13.18 -8.80 6.10
N ILE A 377 13.49 -9.48 7.21
CA ILE A 377 14.03 -8.91 8.43
C ILE A 377 15.45 -8.36 8.22
N VAL A 378 16.33 -9.07 7.50
CA VAL A 378 17.72 -8.61 7.23
C VAL A 378 17.70 -7.39 6.32
N HIS A 379 16.81 -7.37 5.33
CA HIS A 379 16.60 -6.22 4.45
C HIS A 379 15.95 -5.02 5.19
N ALA A 380 15.01 -5.27 6.11
CA ALA A 380 14.40 -4.22 6.93
C ALA A 380 15.36 -3.66 7.98
N MET A 381 16.21 -4.50 8.57
CA MET A 381 17.23 -4.09 9.54
C MET A 381 18.30 -3.25 8.84
N SER A 382 18.82 -3.67 7.69
CA SER A 382 19.77 -2.88 6.91
C SER A 382 19.19 -1.53 6.47
N ALA A 383 17.95 -1.49 5.97
CA ALA A 383 17.27 -0.26 5.57
C ALA A 383 17.01 0.72 6.74
N ASN A 384 16.74 0.21 7.95
CA ASN A 384 16.43 1.05 9.13
C ASN A 384 17.65 1.41 9.98
N THR A 385 18.84 0.84 9.72
CA THR A 385 20.06 1.16 10.49
C THR A 385 20.43 2.64 10.48
N GLY A 386 20.13 3.37 9.39
CA GLY A 386 20.34 4.82 9.30
C GLY A 386 19.43 5.67 10.20
N LEU A 387 18.27 5.11 10.60
CA LEU A 387 17.25 5.80 11.40
C LEU A 387 17.38 5.57 12.90
N THR A 388 18.23 4.64 13.35
CA THR A 388 18.42 4.31 14.78
C THR A 388 18.72 5.54 15.64
N ARG A 389 19.52 6.47 15.10
CA ARG A 389 19.86 7.73 15.77
C ARG A 389 18.68 8.70 15.88
N LEU A 390 17.80 8.73 14.89
CA LEU A 390 16.56 9.51 14.93
C LEU A 390 15.62 8.93 15.99
N TRP A 391 15.48 7.61 16.05
CA TRP A 391 14.65 6.94 17.05
C TRP A 391 15.14 7.16 18.48
N HIS A 392 16.45 7.10 18.73
CA HIS A 392 17.01 7.46 20.04
C HIS A 392 16.65 8.90 20.45
N ARG A 393 16.68 9.83 19.49
CA ARG A 393 16.32 11.23 19.72
C ARG A 393 14.83 11.39 20.05
N ILE A 394 13.95 10.69 19.33
CA ILE A 394 12.50 10.67 19.59
C ILE A 394 12.21 10.08 20.97
N SER A 395 12.81 8.94 21.31
CA SER A 395 12.63 8.29 22.61
C SER A 395 13.05 9.19 23.77
N LYS A 396 14.16 9.92 23.61
CA LYS A 396 14.60 10.90 24.62
C LYS A 396 13.59 12.04 24.79
N ALA A 397 13.09 12.60 23.69
CA ALA A 397 12.06 13.64 23.75
C ALA A 397 10.78 13.13 24.45
N GLU A 398 10.32 11.91 24.14
CA GLU A 398 9.18 11.28 24.81
C GLU A 398 9.41 11.10 26.32
N LEU A 399 10.59 10.66 26.75
CA LEU A 399 10.93 10.56 28.18
C LEU A 399 10.88 11.93 28.87
N THR A 400 11.45 12.97 28.25
CA THR A 400 11.40 14.32 28.82
C THR A 400 9.97 14.85 28.92
N LYS A 401 9.14 14.63 27.90
CA LYS A 401 7.72 14.96 27.91
C LYS A 401 6.99 14.26 29.05
N ARG A 402 7.19 12.95 29.24
CA ARG A 402 6.57 12.20 30.35
C ARG A 402 7.00 12.70 31.72
N ALA A 403 8.27 13.07 31.89
CA ALA A 403 8.76 13.68 33.13
C ALA A 403 8.08 15.02 33.40
N LEU A 404 7.96 15.90 32.39
CA LEU A 404 7.26 17.18 32.52
C LEU A 404 5.77 17.01 32.84
N TYR A 405 5.10 16.03 32.24
CA TYR A 405 3.70 15.71 32.58
C TYR A 405 3.54 15.26 34.03
N ARG A 406 4.48 14.47 34.55
CA ARG A 406 4.48 14.05 35.95
C ARG A 406 4.65 15.23 36.89
N GLU A 407 5.63 16.11 36.62
CA GLU A 407 5.86 17.34 37.40
C GLU A 407 4.64 18.25 37.37
N LYS A 408 4.05 18.48 36.19
CA LYS A 408 2.80 19.25 36.06
C LYS A 408 1.69 18.70 36.95
N MET A 409 1.47 17.39 36.94
CA MET A 409 0.44 16.75 37.77
C MET A 409 0.71 16.89 39.27
N LEU A 410 1.98 16.90 39.69
CA LEU A 410 2.35 17.15 41.08
C LEU A 410 2.08 18.61 41.47
N LEU A 411 2.52 19.55 40.63
CA LEU A 411 2.29 20.98 40.84
C LEU A 411 0.80 21.33 40.83
N GLU A 412 -0.02 20.70 39.99
CA GLU A 412 -1.48 20.89 40.00
C GLU A 412 -2.12 20.39 41.30
N LYS A 413 -1.62 19.28 41.86
CA LYS A 413 -2.08 18.77 43.17
C LYS A 413 -1.64 19.67 44.32
N GLU A 414 -0.40 20.13 44.30
CA GLU A 414 0.13 21.07 45.30
C GLU A 414 -0.61 22.40 45.23
N ASN A 415 -0.86 22.93 44.03
CA ASN A 415 -1.62 24.14 43.84
C ASN A 415 -3.08 23.98 44.30
N ALA A 416 -3.73 22.85 43.98
CA ALA A 416 -5.07 22.55 44.51
C ALA A 416 -5.07 22.49 46.05
N PHE A 417 -4.05 21.87 46.66
CA PHE A 417 -3.88 21.84 48.10
C PHE A 417 -3.67 23.23 48.71
N ILE A 418 -2.87 24.09 48.07
CA ILE A 418 -2.66 25.47 48.49
C ILE A 418 -3.96 26.28 48.37
N ILE A 419 -4.69 26.15 47.26
CA ILE A 419 -5.99 26.81 47.05
C ILE A 419 -6.97 26.41 48.17
N SER A 420 -7.13 25.11 48.44
CA SER A 420 -8.01 24.65 49.54
C SER A 420 -7.55 25.15 50.92
N ARG A 421 -6.25 25.35 51.13
CA ARG A 421 -5.71 25.88 52.39
C ARG A 421 -5.89 27.40 52.52
N LEU A 422 -5.88 28.13 51.41
CA LEU A 422 -6.22 29.55 51.36
C LEU A 422 -7.72 29.75 51.61
N GLU A 423 -8.58 28.96 50.97
CA GLU A 423 -10.04 28.95 51.23
C GLU A 423 -10.34 28.69 52.72
N ALA A 424 -9.66 27.73 53.34
CA ALA A 424 -9.81 27.42 54.77
C ALA A 424 -9.24 28.49 55.72
N ASN A 425 -8.36 29.37 55.24
CA ASN A 425 -7.83 30.50 56.01
C ASN A 425 -8.72 31.74 55.84
N ASP A 426 -9.27 31.97 54.66
CA ASP A 426 -10.30 32.99 54.41
C ASP A 426 -11.56 32.69 55.25
N GLU A 427 -11.96 31.41 55.40
CA GLU A 427 -13.03 30.99 56.33
C GLU A 427 -12.71 31.25 57.82
N LYS A 428 -11.43 31.32 58.20
CA LYS A 428 -10.99 31.61 59.58
C LYS A 428 -10.83 33.10 59.85
N GLU A 429 -10.42 33.91 58.86
CA GLU A 429 -10.42 35.37 58.98
C GLU A 429 -11.84 35.98 58.91
N ILE A 430 -12.85 35.25 58.39
CA ILE A 430 -14.27 35.65 58.44
C ILE A 430 -14.98 35.21 59.76
N SER A 431 -14.23 34.80 60.79
CA SER A 431 -14.79 34.52 62.13
C SER A 431 -14.78 35.73 63.09
N LEU A 432 -14.80 36.95 62.55
CA LEU A 432 -15.24 38.15 63.29
C LEU A 432 -16.31 38.91 62.51
N GLY A 433 -17.57 38.54 62.80
CA GLY A 433 -18.74 39.41 62.62
C GLY A 433 -19.57 39.15 61.37
N THR A 434 -20.59 38.31 61.49
CA THR A 434 -21.98 38.80 61.56
C THR A 434 -22.96 37.63 61.75
N GLN A 435 -23.63 37.68 62.88
CA GLN A 435 -24.89 36.99 63.13
C GLN A 435 -25.98 37.79 62.39
N ASN A 436 -26.60 37.25 61.33
CA ASN A 436 -28.07 37.20 61.23
C ASN A 436 -28.63 36.52 59.97
N CYS A 437 -29.66 35.72 60.25
CA CYS A 437 -30.83 35.38 59.45
C CYS A 437 -30.73 34.49 58.19
N LYS A 438 -31.02 33.20 58.42
CA LYS A 438 -32.26 32.49 58.00
C LYS A 438 -32.87 32.88 56.63
N CYS A 439 -32.84 31.98 55.65
CA CYS A 439 -33.93 31.01 55.35
C CYS A 439 -33.85 30.45 53.92
N THR A 440 -33.97 29.11 53.79
CA THR A 440 -34.73 28.33 52.78
C THR A 440 -34.48 28.63 51.27
N SER A 441 -34.13 27.70 50.39
CA SER A 441 -34.76 26.38 50.15
C SER A 441 -34.11 25.69 48.93
N THR A 442 -34.34 24.37 48.84
CA THR A 442 -34.41 23.53 47.62
C THR A 442 -33.13 23.05 46.92
N SER A 443 -32.79 21.81 47.29
CA SER A 443 -32.39 20.68 46.44
C SER A 443 -32.56 20.81 44.91
N ARG A 444 -31.55 20.40 44.13
CA ARG A 444 -31.47 19.09 43.41
C ARG A 444 -30.41 19.10 42.28
N ILE A 445 -29.50 18.11 42.37
CA ILE A 445 -29.20 17.09 41.34
C ILE A 445 -28.57 17.57 40.00
N ALA A 446 -27.25 17.33 39.93
CA ALA A 446 -26.53 16.48 38.97
C ALA A 446 -26.03 16.98 37.61
N SER A 447 -24.90 16.34 37.29
CA SER A 447 -24.41 15.86 35.98
C SER A 447 -23.47 16.76 35.18
N ILE A 448 -22.19 16.48 35.41
CA ILE A 448 -21.14 16.41 34.40
C ILE A 448 -21.62 15.53 33.23
N THR A 449 -21.50 15.99 31.97
CA THR A 449 -20.77 15.28 30.89
C THR A 449 -20.81 15.98 29.51
N VAL A 450 -19.64 15.93 28.85
CA VAL A 450 -19.41 15.60 27.42
C VAL A 450 -19.58 16.70 26.34
N ILE A 451 -18.39 17.11 25.84
CA ILE A 451 -17.93 17.14 24.44
C ILE A 451 -19.02 17.33 23.36
N LYS A 452 -19.02 18.52 22.74
CA LYS A 452 -19.71 18.81 21.48
C LYS A 452 -18.72 18.60 20.32
N ALA A 453 -18.92 17.53 19.55
CA ALA A 453 -18.48 17.45 18.15
C ALA A 453 -19.67 17.84 17.25
N PRO A 454 -19.47 18.54 16.11
CA PRO A 454 -20.55 18.82 15.18
C PRO A 454 -20.73 17.67 14.19
N VAL A 455 -21.96 17.16 14.11
CA VAL A 455 -22.47 16.36 12.99
C VAL A 455 -22.86 17.33 11.86
N ILE A 456 -22.29 17.12 10.68
CA ILE A 456 -22.74 17.69 9.41
C ILE A 456 -23.64 16.63 8.78
N GLU A 457 -24.92 16.94 8.60
CA GLU A 457 -25.82 16.12 7.79
C GLU A 457 -26.63 17.01 6.83
N ALA A 458 -26.89 16.41 5.68
CA ALA A 458 -27.82 16.80 4.61
C ALA A 458 -27.41 17.97 3.70
N LYS A 459 -27.09 17.64 2.45
CA LYS A 459 -28.13 17.58 1.40
C LYS A 459 -27.61 16.94 0.10
N ASN A 460 -28.16 15.77 -0.18
CA ASN A 460 -28.34 15.29 -1.55
C ASN A 460 -29.32 16.21 -2.29
N ALA A 461 -28.98 16.60 -3.50
CA ALA A 461 -29.93 16.94 -4.55
C ALA A 461 -29.34 16.52 -5.90
N SER A 462 -29.84 15.39 -6.36
CA SER A 462 -29.87 14.90 -7.73
C SER A 462 -30.40 15.93 -8.72
N ALA A 463 -29.84 15.97 -9.94
CA ALA A 463 -30.59 15.79 -11.19
C ALA A 463 -29.72 15.99 -12.45
N SER A 464 -29.59 14.89 -13.21
CA SER A 464 -30.15 14.78 -14.57
C SER A 464 -29.42 15.40 -15.77
N LYS A 465 -28.99 14.45 -16.63
CA LYS A 465 -29.25 14.32 -18.08
C LYS A 465 -28.22 14.80 -19.11
N MET A 466 -27.90 13.81 -19.95
CA MET A 466 -27.85 13.83 -21.42
C MET A 466 -26.74 14.65 -22.07
N SER A 467 -25.84 13.96 -22.76
CA SER A 467 -25.94 13.90 -24.23
C SER A 467 -25.08 12.78 -24.78
N SER A 468 -25.76 11.82 -25.39
CA SER A 468 -25.25 11.00 -26.47
C SER A 468 -24.67 11.89 -27.57
N ASN A 469 -23.58 11.48 -28.21
CA ASN A 469 -23.33 11.83 -29.60
C ASN A 469 -22.51 10.72 -30.26
N SER A 470 -23.25 9.87 -30.98
CA SER A 470 -22.81 9.12 -32.14
C SER A 470 -22.69 10.10 -33.31
N ILE A 471 -21.55 10.12 -33.98
CA ILE A 471 -21.45 10.55 -35.37
C ILE A 471 -20.65 9.47 -36.10
N ALA A 472 -21.38 8.64 -36.84
CA ALA A 472 -20.88 8.06 -38.07
C ALA A 472 -20.89 9.17 -39.14
N ASN A 473 -19.84 9.25 -39.96
CA ASN A 473 -20.06 9.46 -41.38
C ASN A 473 -18.83 9.16 -42.27
N SER A 474 -19.20 8.67 -43.46
CA SER A 474 -18.54 8.70 -44.76
C SER A 474 -17.35 7.77 -45.04
N GLN A 475 -17.72 6.63 -45.62
CA GLN A 475 -17.16 6.09 -46.87
C GLN A 475 -16.65 7.18 -47.84
N LEU A 476 -15.50 6.92 -48.45
CA LEU A 476 -15.26 7.20 -49.87
C LEU A 476 -14.66 5.94 -50.50
N HIS A 477 -15.41 5.45 -51.49
CA HIS A 477 -15.03 4.45 -52.47
C HIS A 477 -14.47 5.20 -53.70
N GLU A 478 -13.86 4.44 -54.62
CA GLU A 478 -13.55 4.73 -56.03
C GLU A 478 -12.08 5.01 -56.41
N ASP A 479 -11.50 3.94 -56.99
CA ASP A 479 -11.10 3.86 -58.40
C ASP A 479 -9.70 4.27 -58.89
N ILE A 480 -9.02 3.22 -59.41
CA ILE A 480 -8.37 3.15 -60.74
C ILE A 480 -7.19 4.12 -61.00
N ILE A 481 -5.95 3.61 -60.90
CA ILE A 481 -4.99 3.27 -61.99
C ILE A 481 -3.85 2.43 -61.39
#